data_AF-A0A7X8LJI8-F1
#
_entry.id   AF-A0A7X8LJI8-F1
#
_cell.length_a   1.000
_cell.length_b   1.000
_cell.length_c   1.000
_cell.angle_alpha   90.00
_cell.angle_beta   90.00
_cell.angle_gamma   90.00
#
_symmetry.space_group_name_H-M   'P 1'
#
loop_
_entity.id
_entity.type
_entity.pdbx_description
1 polymer ?
#
loop_
_entity_poly.entity_id
_entity_poly.type
_entity_poly.pdbx_seq_one_letter_code
_entity_poly.pdbx_strand_id
1 'polypeptide(L)'
;MKRHACLLAVAIFAFTMVAEAAFDARPVWVGFGSRREGHIDVAGLRLNLPYSYNDAVTGVDLGLLGSSTYMWGLQVNLLSNIVRDRAGVLQVGLYNDVGGMMTGMQAGLWCNTRCGEGVQVGLLNTSDEFYGVQLGLVNRANYLYGFQIGAINVIRGSKVPFMPFLNIGF
;
A
#
# COMPACT_ATOMS: atom_id res chain seq x y z
N MET A 1 19.90 -1.01 -40.35
CA MET A 1 18.57 -0.38 -40.54
C MET A 1 17.39 -1.20 -40.02
N LYS A 2 17.28 -2.52 -40.28
CA LYS A 2 16.11 -3.33 -39.85
C LYS A 2 15.95 -3.53 -38.33
N ARG A 3 17.05 -3.50 -37.55
CA ARG A 3 17.02 -3.71 -36.09
C ARG A 3 16.44 -2.51 -35.31
N HIS A 4 16.61 -1.28 -35.81
CA HIS A 4 16.06 -0.08 -35.17
C HIS A 4 14.55 0.06 -35.40
N ALA A 5 14.04 -0.37 -36.57
CA ALA A 5 12.60 -0.38 -36.85
C ALA A 5 11.84 -1.36 -35.93
N CYS A 6 12.44 -2.50 -35.60
CA CYS A 6 11.85 -3.49 -34.69
C CYS A 6 11.81 -2.98 -33.24
N LEU A 7 12.89 -2.33 -32.77
CA LEU A 7 12.91 -1.69 -31.44
C LEU A 7 11.91 -0.54 -31.33
N LEU A 8 11.76 0.27 -32.38
CA LEU A 8 10.77 1.35 -32.41
C LEU A 8 9.34 0.80 -32.41
N ALA A 9 9.08 -0.27 -33.16
CA ALA A 9 7.77 -0.93 -33.20
C ALA A 9 7.42 -1.58 -31.86
N VAL A 10 8.37 -2.25 -31.20
CA VAL A 10 8.18 -2.84 -29.86
C VAL A 10 7.96 -1.75 -28.81
N ALA A 11 8.68 -0.63 -28.89
CA ALA A 11 8.48 0.51 -28.00
C ALA A 11 7.11 1.18 -28.21
N ILE A 12 6.68 1.35 -29.46
CA ILE A 12 5.35 1.88 -29.79
C ILE A 12 4.26 0.92 -29.32
N PHE A 13 4.43 -0.40 -29.52
CA PHE A 13 3.48 -1.42 -29.09
C PHE A 13 3.40 -1.54 -27.56
N ALA A 14 4.53 -1.42 -26.87
CA ALA A 14 4.57 -1.35 -25.41
C ALA A 14 3.91 -0.06 -24.88
N PHE A 15 4.09 1.07 -25.59
CA PHE A 15 3.47 2.34 -25.25
C PHE A 15 1.94 2.32 -25.51
N THR A 16 1.47 1.66 -26.56
CA THR A 16 0.04 1.48 -26.82
C THR A 16 -0.63 0.54 -25.81
N MET A 17 0.06 -0.51 -25.35
CA MET A 17 -0.46 -1.40 -24.29
C MET A 17 -0.61 -0.66 -22.95
N VAL A 18 0.33 0.24 -22.63
CA VAL A 18 0.23 1.12 -21.44
C VAL A 18 -0.90 2.14 -21.60
N ALA A 19 -1.15 2.63 -22.82
CA ALA A 19 -2.24 3.56 -23.11
C ALA A 19 -3.63 2.90 -23.13
N GLU A 20 -3.76 1.64 -23.56
CA GLU A 20 -5.03 0.89 -23.54
C GLU A 20 -5.50 0.59 -22.11
N ALA A 21 -4.57 0.34 -21.18
CA ALA A 21 -4.89 0.20 -19.76
C ALA A 21 -5.42 1.51 -19.12
N ALA A 22 -5.27 2.65 -19.80
CA ALA A 22 -5.72 3.96 -19.32
C ALA A 22 -7.15 4.34 -19.75
N PHE A 23 -7.89 3.47 -20.46
CA PHE A 23 -9.13 3.86 -21.15
C PHE A 23 -10.46 3.61 -20.40
N ASP A 24 -10.45 2.98 -19.22
CA ASP A 24 -11.66 2.87 -18.35
C ASP A 24 -11.47 3.54 -16.97
N ALA A 25 -10.31 4.13 -16.74
CA ALA A 25 -9.99 4.79 -15.48
C ALA A 25 -10.36 6.28 -15.53
N ARG A 26 -11.02 6.77 -14.48
CA ARG A 26 -11.35 8.19 -14.35
C ARG A 26 -10.11 8.97 -13.91
N PRO A 27 -9.77 10.10 -14.55
CA PRO A 27 -8.61 10.89 -14.15
C PRO A 27 -8.81 11.59 -12.80
N VAL A 28 -10.06 11.94 -12.48
CA VAL A 28 -10.45 12.53 -11.21
C VAL A 28 -11.73 11.86 -10.72
N TRP A 29 -11.78 11.54 -9.43
CA TRP A 29 -12.96 11.00 -8.77
C TRP A 29 -13.19 11.70 -7.43
N VAL A 30 -14.43 12.13 -7.20
CA VAL A 30 -14.88 12.63 -5.90
C VAL A 30 -15.90 11.64 -5.37
N GLY A 31 -15.52 10.86 -4.37
CA GLY A 31 -16.39 9.88 -3.73
C GLY A 31 -17.11 10.51 -2.55
N PHE A 32 -18.44 10.49 -2.58
CA PHE A 32 -19.28 10.98 -1.49
C PHE A 32 -20.21 9.87 -0.97
N GLY A 33 -19.72 9.13 0.02
CA GLY A 33 -20.49 8.02 0.60
C GLY A 33 -20.74 6.87 -0.39
N SER A 34 -19.89 6.75 -1.41
CA SER A 34 -19.99 5.73 -2.45
C SER A 34 -19.84 4.34 -1.83
N ARG A 35 -20.89 3.52 -1.94
CA ARG A 35 -20.86 2.08 -1.64
C ARG A 35 -20.37 1.33 -2.88
N ARG A 36 -20.04 0.03 -2.73
CA ARG A 36 -19.63 -0.88 -3.83
C ARG A 36 -20.62 -0.83 -5.00
N GLU A 37 -20.42 0.10 -5.92
CA GLU A 37 -21.20 0.25 -7.14
C GLU A 37 -20.22 0.25 -8.31
N GLY A 38 -20.03 -0.92 -8.92
CA GLY A 38 -19.22 -1.10 -10.11
C GLY A 38 -17.70 -1.13 -9.89
N HIS A 39 -17.01 -1.53 -10.95
CA HIS A 39 -15.55 -1.48 -11.07
C HIS A 39 -15.14 -0.04 -11.38
N ILE A 40 -15.00 0.81 -10.35
CA ILE A 40 -14.54 2.18 -10.54
C ILE A 40 -13.03 2.21 -10.39
N ASP A 41 -12.34 2.41 -11.51
CA ASP A 41 -10.90 2.65 -11.54
C ASP A 41 -10.62 4.15 -11.64
N VAL A 42 -9.61 4.60 -10.89
CA VAL A 42 -9.16 5.99 -10.86
C VAL A 42 -7.68 6.03 -11.22
N ALA A 43 -7.32 6.81 -12.24
CA ALA A 43 -5.94 7.01 -12.69
C ALA A 43 -5.60 8.50 -12.64
N GLY A 44 -5.32 9.01 -11.45
CA GLY A 44 -5.04 10.42 -11.22
C GLY A 44 -5.35 10.82 -9.78
N LEU A 45 -6.38 11.64 -9.57
CA LEU A 45 -6.74 12.18 -8.25
C LEU A 45 -8.05 11.57 -7.73
N ARG A 46 -8.01 10.98 -6.55
CA ARG A 46 -9.17 10.60 -5.77
C ARG A 46 -9.34 11.53 -4.57
N LEU A 47 -10.54 12.07 -4.40
CA LEU A 47 -10.99 12.76 -3.19
C LEU A 47 -12.12 11.96 -2.53
N ASN A 48 -11.96 11.53 -1.28
CA ASN A 48 -12.99 10.77 -0.57
C ASN A 48 -13.55 11.55 0.63
N LEU A 49 -14.83 11.89 0.57
CA LEU A 49 -15.52 12.75 1.53
C LEU A 49 -16.95 12.24 1.79
N PRO A 50 -17.26 11.58 2.92
CA PRO A 50 -16.35 11.10 3.96
C PRO A 50 -15.71 9.75 3.64
N TYR A 51 -16.28 9.01 2.69
CA TYR A 51 -15.88 7.63 2.36
C TYR A 51 -16.05 7.36 0.88
N SER A 52 -15.12 6.59 0.30
CA SER A 52 -15.24 6.05 -1.06
C SER A 52 -14.63 4.65 -1.15
N TYR A 53 -15.30 3.79 -1.92
CA TYR A 53 -14.76 2.52 -2.41
C TYR A 53 -14.47 2.63 -3.91
N ASN A 54 -13.29 2.16 -4.34
CA ASN A 54 -12.88 2.06 -5.74
C ASN A 54 -12.12 0.75 -5.93
N ASP A 55 -12.14 0.13 -7.11
CA ASP A 55 -11.41 -1.13 -7.29
C ASP A 55 -9.92 -0.88 -7.47
N ALA A 56 -9.51 -0.07 -8.44
CA ALA A 56 -8.14 0.40 -8.55
C ALA A 56 -8.02 1.92 -8.40
N VAL A 57 -6.99 2.36 -7.68
CA VAL A 57 -6.59 3.77 -7.60
C VAL A 57 -5.11 3.88 -7.87
N THR A 58 -4.74 4.48 -8.98
CA THR A 58 -3.37 4.77 -9.36
C THR A 58 -3.17 6.29 -9.36
N GLY A 59 -2.31 6.81 -8.50
CA GLY A 59 -2.05 8.25 -8.38
C GLY A 59 -2.13 8.75 -6.93
N VAL A 60 -2.93 9.79 -6.70
CA VAL A 60 -3.04 10.48 -5.42
C VAL A 60 -4.44 10.30 -4.85
N ASP A 61 -4.55 9.80 -3.64
CA ASP A 61 -5.79 9.61 -2.90
C ASP A 61 -5.80 10.42 -1.61
N LEU A 62 -6.73 11.37 -1.48
CA LEU A 62 -6.85 12.25 -0.32
C LEU A 62 -8.25 12.22 0.27
N GLY A 63 -8.37 12.28 1.59
CA GLY A 63 -9.67 12.36 2.24
C GLY A 63 -9.72 11.89 3.68
N LEU A 64 -10.84 11.27 4.07
CA LEU A 64 -11.09 10.80 5.43
C LEU A 64 -11.00 9.28 5.54
N LEU A 65 -11.75 8.55 4.71
CA LEU A 65 -11.84 7.09 4.73
C LEU A 65 -11.71 6.56 3.29
N GLY A 66 -10.55 6.01 2.96
CA GLY A 66 -10.30 5.39 1.67
C GLY A 66 -10.41 3.87 1.73
N SER A 67 -11.14 3.28 0.78
CA SER A 67 -11.13 1.84 0.56
C SER A 67 -10.87 1.52 -0.91
N SER A 68 -9.99 0.55 -1.18
CA SER A 68 -9.82 0.01 -2.51
C SER A 68 -9.36 -1.44 -2.55
N THR A 69 -9.43 -2.07 -3.72
CA THR A 69 -8.81 -3.40 -3.92
C THR A 69 -7.32 -3.24 -4.22
N TYR A 70 -7.00 -2.31 -5.11
CA TYR A 70 -5.65 -1.93 -5.51
C TYR A 70 -5.43 -0.45 -5.27
N MET A 71 -4.26 -0.11 -4.75
CA MET A 71 -3.76 1.24 -4.63
C MET A 71 -2.31 1.26 -5.12
N TRP A 72 -1.99 2.17 -6.04
CA TRP A 72 -0.62 2.47 -6.43
C TRP A 72 -0.37 3.98 -6.42
N GLY A 73 0.39 4.48 -5.44
CA GLY A 73 0.78 5.88 -5.38
C GLY A 73 0.76 6.48 -3.97
N LEU A 74 0.24 7.69 -3.82
CA LEU A 74 0.20 8.38 -2.54
C LEU A 74 -1.23 8.33 -1.99
N GLN A 75 -1.42 7.73 -0.81
CA GLN A 75 -2.72 7.66 -0.16
C GLN A 75 -2.63 8.31 1.21
N VAL A 76 -3.32 9.44 1.38
CA VAL A 76 -3.35 10.22 2.61
C VAL A 76 -4.81 10.42 3.02
N ASN A 77 -5.30 9.52 3.86
CA ASN A 77 -6.64 9.66 4.45
C ASN A 77 -6.53 9.80 5.96
N LEU A 78 -7.24 10.78 6.51
CA LEU A 78 -7.11 11.14 7.91
C LEU A 78 -7.39 9.95 8.84
N LEU A 79 -8.46 9.19 8.60
CA LEU A 79 -8.92 8.16 9.52
C LEU A 79 -8.45 6.76 9.12
N SER A 80 -8.74 6.31 7.90
CA SER A 80 -8.38 4.96 7.49
C SER A 80 -8.06 4.79 6.01
N ASN A 81 -7.06 3.94 5.75
CA ASN A 81 -6.71 3.39 4.45
C ASN A 81 -6.90 1.88 4.48
N ILE A 82 -7.86 1.36 3.71
CA ILE A 82 -8.11 -0.09 3.64
C ILE A 82 -7.90 -0.54 2.19
N VAL A 83 -6.86 -1.34 1.97
CA VAL A 83 -6.52 -1.88 0.65
C VAL A 83 -6.56 -3.40 0.71
N ARG A 84 -7.37 -4.04 -0.14
CA ARG A 84 -7.62 -5.47 -0.01
C ARG A 84 -6.48 -6.36 -0.50
N ASP A 85 -5.82 -5.97 -1.59
CA ASP A 85 -4.85 -6.82 -2.27
C ASP A 85 -3.47 -6.15 -2.35
N ARG A 86 -3.30 -5.05 -3.09
CA ARG A 86 -1.96 -4.44 -3.26
C ARG A 86 -1.97 -2.95 -3.00
N ALA A 87 -1.03 -2.48 -2.18
CA ALA A 87 -0.79 -1.07 -1.89
C ALA A 87 0.67 -0.71 -2.18
N GLY A 88 0.91 0.46 -2.77
CA GLY A 88 2.24 0.89 -3.17
C GLY A 88 2.63 2.29 -2.72
N VAL A 89 3.94 2.54 -2.67
CA VAL A 89 4.62 3.83 -2.46
C VAL A 89 4.42 4.42 -1.06
N LEU A 90 3.28 5.05 -0.75
CA LEU A 90 3.07 5.71 0.54
C LEU A 90 1.60 5.68 0.99
N GLN A 91 1.37 5.22 2.21
CA GLN A 91 0.08 5.30 2.90
C GLN A 91 0.22 6.04 4.23
N VAL A 92 -0.60 7.07 4.43
CA VAL A 92 -0.65 7.86 5.66
C VAL A 92 -2.09 7.94 6.16
N GLY A 93 -2.31 7.59 7.42
CA GLY A 93 -3.62 7.66 8.08
C GLY A 93 -3.58 7.07 9.48
N LEU A 94 -4.57 7.34 10.33
CA LEU A 94 -4.58 6.78 11.70
C LEU A 94 -4.58 5.24 11.67
N TYR A 95 -5.32 4.64 10.75
CA TYR A 95 -5.38 3.20 10.54
C TYR A 95 -5.05 2.84 9.09
N ASN A 96 -4.03 2.02 8.87
CA ASN A 96 -3.68 1.48 7.56
C ASN A 96 -3.80 -0.04 7.61
N ASP A 97 -4.56 -0.61 6.67
CA ASP A 97 -4.75 -2.06 6.54
C ASP A 97 -4.56 -2.50 5.10
N VAL A 98 -3.63 -3.43 4.88
CA VAL A 98 -3.36 -4.03 3.58
C VAL A 98 -3.51 -5.55 3.68
N GLY A 99 -4.57 -6.07 3.08
CA GLY A 99 -4.91 -7.49 3.13
C GLY A 99 -4.00 -8.41 2.30
N GLY A 100 -3.17 -7.85 1.41
CA GLY A 100 -2.22 -8.60 0.59
C GLY A 100 -0.81 -8.04 0.70
N MET A 101 -0.27 -7.50 -0.40
CA MET A 101 1.11 -7.00 -0.47
C MET A 101 1.17 -5.48 -0.34
N MET A 102 1.91 -5.00 0.64
CA MET A 102 2.31 -3.60 0.74
C MET A 102 3.76 -3.44 0.26
N THR A 103 4.02 -2.47 -0.61
CA THR A 103 5.37 -2.09 -1.03
C THR A 103 5.57 -0.59 -0.82
N GLY A 104 6.57 -0.20 -0.04
CA GLY A 104 6.88 1.22 0.23
C GLY A 104 6.75 1.58 1.70
N MET A 105 5.99 2.62 2.02
CA MET A 105 5.89 3.16 3.38
C MET A 105 4.44 3.22 3.88
N GLN A 106 4.22 2.79 5.13
CA GLN A 106 2.99 3.04 5.87
C GLN A 106 3.29 3.86 7.12
N ALA A 107 2.52 4.93 7.35
CA ALA A 107 2.61 5.76 8.54
C ALA A 107 1.23 5.95 9.20
N GLY A 108 1.12 5.68 10.51
CA GLY A 108 -0.15 5.78 11.21
C GLY A 108 -0.09 5.48 12.70
N LEU A 109 -1.24 5.43 13.38
CA LEU A 109 -1.29 4.86 14.73
C LEU A 109 -1.22 3.34 14.67
N TRP A 110 -1.89 2.74 13.68
CA TRP A 110 -1.86 1.32 13.44
C TRP A 110 -1.60 1.05 11.96
N CYS A 111 -0.52 0.33 11.67
CA CYS A 111 -0.20 -0.20 10.35
C CYS A 111 -0.30 -1.72 10.37
N ASN A 112 -1.20 -2.28 9.57
CA ASN A 112 -1.38 -3.71 9.38
C ASN A 112 -1.13 -4.08 7.92
N THR A 113 -0.34 -5.12 7.68
CA THR A 113 -0.19 -5.70 6.34
C THR A 113 -0.10 -7.21 6.43
N ARG A 114 -0.61 -7.96 5.44
CA ARG A 114 -0.34 -9.41 5.41
C ARG A 114 1.11 -9.67 5.02
N CYS A 115 1.49 -9.28 3.81
CA CYS A 115 2.85 -9.30 3.30
C CYS A 115 3.33 -7.86 3.08
N GLY A 116 4.57 -7.54 3.41
CA GLY A 116 5.08 -6.18 3.27
C GLY A 116 6.55 -6.11 2.91
N GLU A 117 6.90 -5.15 2.07
CA GLU A 117 8.28 -4.77 1.75
C GLU A 117 8.46 -3.26 1.90
N GLY A 118 9.31 -2.83 2.83
CA GLY A 118 9.64 -1.43 3.05
C GLY A 118 9.61 -1.02 4.52
N VAL A 119 8.87 0.05 4.84
CA VAL A 119 8.89 0.69 6.17
C VAL A 119 7.48 0.86 6.74
N GLN A 120 7.26 0.38 7.95
CA GLN A 120 6.09 0.71 8.75
C GLN A 120 6.49 1.62 9.91
N VAL A 121 5.80 2.74 10.06
CA VAL A 121 5.97 3.68 11.17
C VAL A 121 4.62 3.87 11.86
N GLY A 122 4.52 3.45 13.11
CA GLY A 122 3.28 3.66 13.86
C GLY A 122 3.34 3.23 15.31
N LEU A 123 2.27 3.47 16.08
CA LEU A 123 2.25 2.97 17.47
C LEU A 123 2.20 1.45 17.49
N LEU A 124 1.38 0.87 16.61
CA LEU A 124 1.20 -0.56 16.43
C LEU A 124 1.52 -0.94 14.99
N ASN A 125 2.52 -1.80 14.80
CA ASN A 125 2.82 -2.39 13.50
C ASN A 125 2.57 -3.90 13.57
N THR A 126 1.72 -4.40 12.68
CA THR A 126 1.38 -5.83 12.60
C THR A 126 1.56 -6.36 11.19
N SER A 127 2.22 -7.51 11.09
CA SER A 127 2.37 -8.22 9.83
C SER A 127 2.39 -9.75 9.97
N ASP A 128 2.07 -10.45 8.88
CA ASP A 128 2.36 -11.88 8.79
C ASP A 128 3.80 -12.08 8.30
N GLU A 129 4.12 -11.59 7.10
CA GLU A 129 5.47 -11.62 6.53
C GLU A 129 5.94 -10.21 6.19
N PHE A 130 7.15 -9.83 6.62
CA PHE A 130 7.65 -8.47 6.40
C PHE A 130 9.14 -8.43 6.08
N TYR A 131 9.48 -7.66 5.06
CA TYR A 131 10.84 -7.42 4.57
C TYR A 131 11.15 -5.94 4.76
N GLY A 132 12.05 -5.60 5.69
CA GLY A 132 12.44 -4.22 5.95
C GLY A 132 12.31 -3.81 7.41
N VAL A 133 11.72 -2.63 7.66
CA VAL A 133 11.82 -1.92 8.95
C VAL A 133 10.44 -1.67 9.55
N GLN A 134 10.25 -2.01 10.82
CA GLN A 134 9.08 -1.59 11.59
C GLN A 134 9.52 -0.72 12.76
N LEU A 135 9.03 0.52 12.80
CA LEU A 135 9.31 1.51 13.84
C LEU A 135 8.03 1.79 14.60
N GLY A 136 8.00 1.50 15.90
CA GLY A 136 6.78 1.71 16.67
C GLY A 136 6.87 1.45 18.15
N LEU A 137 5.77 1.63 18.88
CA LEU A 137 5.72 1.24 20.29
C LEU A 137 5.67 -0.28 20.42
N VAL A 138 4.83 -0.92 19.59
CA VAL A 138 4.67 -2.36 19.50
C VAL A 138 4.80 -2.80 18.04
N ASN A 139 5.75 -3.70 17.79
CA ASN A 139 5.94 -4.32 16.49
C ASN A 139 5.70 -5.84 16.60
N ARG A 140 4.92 -6.41 15.69
CA ARG A 140 4.65 -7.84 15.64
C ARG A 140 4.64 -8.35 14.20
N ALA A 141 5.51 -9.31 13.92
CA ALA A 141 5.54 -10.07 12.67
C ALA A 141 5.45 -11.58 12.96
N ASN A 142 4.92 -12.39 12.04
CA ASN A 142 5.14 -13.84 12.14
C ASN A 142 6.52 -14.19 11.59
N TYR A 143 6.87 -13.66 10.42
CA TYR A 143 8.18 -13.79 9.79
C TYR A 143 8.70 -12.39 9.43
N LEU A 144 9.95 -12.12 9.76
CA LEU A 144 10.60 -10.84 9.49
C LEU A 144 11.97 -11.10 8.87
N TYR A 145 12.28 -10.35 7.81
CA TYR A 145 13.61 -10.20 7.26
C TYR A 145 13.99 -8.72 7.34
N GLY A 146 14.72 -8.33 8.39
CA GLY A 146 15.04 -6.93 8.69
C GLY A 146 15.02 -6.64 10.20
N PHE A 147 14.54 -5.47 10.59
CA PHE A 147 14.61 -5.01 11.99
C PHE A 147 13.34 -4.31 12.47
N GLN A 148 13.01 -4.58 13.74
CA GLN A 148 11.94 -3.93 14.50
C GLN A 148 12.58 -3.05 15.57
N ILE A 149 12.17 -1.79 15.66
CA ILE A 149 12.60 -0.86 16.71
C ILE A 149 11.37 -0.39 17.45
N GLY A 150 11.34 -0.63 18.76
CA GLY A 150 10.16 -0.34 19.58
C GLY A 150 10.24 -0.86 21.00
N ALA A 151 9.33 -0.43 21.87
CA ALA A 151 9.32 -0.91 23.26
C ALA A 151 9.07 -2.42 23.35
N ILE A 152 8.19 -2.94 22.49
CA ILE A 152 7.82 -4.36 22.40
C ILE A 152 8.00 -4.82 20.95
N ASN A 153 8.89 -5.78 20.70
CA ASN A 153 9.11 -6.33 19.36
C ASN A 153 8.94 -7.85 19.39
N VAL A 154 8.05 -8.37 18.55
CA VAL A 154 7.72 -9.80 18.48
C VAL A 154 7.88 -10.33 17.06
N ILE A 155 8.66 -11.41 16.91
CA ILE A 155 8.85 -12.14 15.65
C ILE A 155 8.58 -13.62 15.92
N ARG A 156 7.37 -14.11 15.64
CA ARG A 156 6.95 -15.46 16.11
C ARG A 156 7.80 -16.61 15.55
N GLY A 157 8.25 -16.50 14.31
CA GLY A 157 9.07 -17.51 13.63
C GLY A 157 10.57 -17.42 13.95
N SER A 158 11.00 -16.45 14.77
CA SER A 158 12.40 -16.28 15.15
C SER A 158 12.82 -17.20 16.30
N LYS A 159 14.12 -17.51 16.38
CA LYS A 159 14.74 -18.17 17.54
C LYS A 159 14.57 -17.37 18.83
N VAL A 160 14.47 -16.03 18.71
CA VAL A 160 14.23 -15.11 19.81
C VAL A 160 12.92 -14.37 19.53
N PRO A 161 11.77 -14.92 19.97
CA PRO A 161 10.47 -14.40 19.56
C PRO A 161 10.15 -13.02 20.09
N PHE A 162 10.75 -12.59 21.20
CA PHE A 162 10.51 -11.28 21.80
C PHE A 162 11.83 -10.62 22.18
N MET A 163 11.99 -9.34 21.85
CA MET A 163 13.06 -8.49 22.38
C MET A 163 12.56 -7.05 22.62
N PRO A 164 12.95 -6.41 23.73
CA PRO A 164 12.68 -5.00 23.95
C PRO A 164 13.63 -4.13 23.12
N PHE A 165 13.19 -2.92 22.75
CA PHE A 165 13.93 -1.88 22.02
C PHE A 165 14.32 -2.21 20.58
N LEU A 166 14.90 -3.37 20.32
CA LEU A 166 15.36 -3.82 19.01
C LEU A 166 15.15 -5.33 18.85
N ASN A 167 14.58 -5.77 17.72
CA ASN A 167 14.59 -7.16 17.30
C ASN A 167 15.00 -7.29 15.84
N ILE A 168 15.71 -8.37 15.49
CA ILE A 168 16.24 -8.61 14.15
C ILE A 168 15.73 -9.96 13.67
N GLY A 169 15.16 -9.98 12.47
CA GLY A 169 14.69 -11.18 11.80
C GLY A 169 15.54 -11.48 10.57
N PHE A 170 15.88 -12.75 10.38
CA PHE A 170 16.67 -13.27 9.26
C PHE A 170 16.22 -14.68 8.92
#